data_AF-A0A2V6P9H5-F1
#
_entry.id   AF-A0A2V6P9H5-F1
#
_cell.length_a   1.000
_cell.length_b   1.000
_cell.length_c   1.000
_cell.angle_alpha   90.00
_cell.angle_beta   90.00
_cell.angle_gamma   90.00
#
_symmetry.space_group_name_H-M   'P 1'
#
loop_
_entity.id
_entity.type
_entity.pdbx_description
1 polymer ?
#
loop_
_entity_poly.entity_id
_entity_poly.type
_entity_poly.pdbx_seq_one_letter_code
_entity_poly.pdbx_strand_id
1 'polypeptide(L)'
;MDAPRSAVSLSDALDGVEQFQVVEPRDLRPSFLPAASNRPGELPESDPPGPHGFLFHQFAVGDRAQRNRGRLLRRLGGFRARQSALSAAQILPLIVFRRHDSARAGLPHSGLWALILPYTAQSLPVAILLFAAFFASLPAELEEAAKLDGVRTARFYFTILLPVARPAVVTVGVITCLNTWNEFLMAMLFIVDPGMKTLPVGMIAFEQAHNTDYPALLAGLSLISVPTLLVYAIFNKQVIRGVMAGAVK
;
A
#
# COMPACT_ATOMS: atom_id res chain seq x y z
N MET A 1 48.69 -24.54 2.66
CA MET A 1 49.29 -24.36 1.33
C MET A 1 48.37 -25.05 0.34
N ASP A 2 47.66 -24.44 -0.58
CA ASP A 2 47.27 -23.04 -0.85
C ASP A 2 46.03 -23.11 -1.74
N ALA A 3 45.07 -22.21 -1.53
CA ALA A 3 43.97 -22.00 -2.46
C ALA A 3 44.41 -21.05 -3.58
N PRO A 4 44.09 -21.30 -4.86
CA PRO A 4 44.28 -20.29 -5.89
C PRO A 4 43.09 -19.31 -5.90
N ARG A 5 43.44 -18.03 -5.73
CA ARG A 5 42.58 -16.85 -5.89
C ARG A 5 42.36 -16.54 -7.37
N SER A 6 41.12 -16.28 -7.76
CA SER A 6 40.82 -15.38 -8.89
C SER A 6 39.55 -14.58 -8.56
N ALA A 7 39.75 -13.48 -7.84
CA ALA A 7 38.73 -12.45 -7.68
C ALA A 7 38.66 -11.64 -8.99
N VAL A 8 37.54 -11.74 -9.70
CA VAL A 8 37.18 -10.80 -10.77
C VAL A 8 36.94 -9.45 -10.12
N SER A 9 37.70 -8.43 -10.55
CA SER A 9 37.66 -7.09 -9.96
C SER A 9 36.33 -6.39 -10.31
N LEU A 10 35.74 -5.73 -9.31
CA LEU A 10 34.49 -4.97 -9.44
C LEU A 10 34.61 -3.76 -10.40
N SER A 11 35.84 -3.37 -10.76
CA SER A 11 36.12 -2.37 -11.82
C SER A 11 35.71 -2.86 -13.21
N ASP A 12 35.97 -4.13 -13.51
CA ASP A 12 35.80 -4.68 -14.87
C ASP A 12 34.32 -4.91 -15.20
N ALA A 13 33.48 -5.06 -14.18
CA ALA A 13 32.03 -5.14 -14.31
C ALA A 13 31.35 -3.77 -14.49
N LEU A 14 32.02 -2.66 -14.11
CA LEU A 14 31.48 -1.31 -14.19
C LEU A 14 31.79 -0.63 -15.53
N ASP A 15 32.89 -1.00 -16.20
CA ASP A 15 33.26 -0.46 -17.52
C ASP A 15 32.25 -0.85 -18.64
N GLY A 16 31.52 -1.96 -18.48
CA GLY A 16 30.49 -2.38 -19.44
C GLY A 16 29.20 -1.55 -19.38
N VAL A 17 28.98 -0.75 -18.33
CA VAL A 17 27.74 0.01 -18.13
C VAL A 17 27.83 1.41 -18.74
N GLU A 18 29.03 1.97 -18.92
CA GLU A 18 29.20 3.33 -19.49
C GLU A 18 29.07 3.41 -21.02
N GLN A 19 28.93 2.30 -21.73
CA GLN A 19 28.81 2.29 -23.21
C GLN A 19 27.37 2.46 -23.74
N PHE A 20 26.35 2.58 -22.89
CA PHE A 20 25.00 2.95 -23.35
C PHE A 20 24.87 4.48 -23.47
N GLN A 21 25.36 5.03 -24.60
CA GLN A 21 25.00 6.39 -25.00
C GLN A 21 23.48 6.49 -25.18
N VAL A 22 22.87 7.32 -24.33
CA VAL A 22 21.48 7.77 -24.48
C VAL A 22 21.42 8.69 -25.70
N VAL A 23 20.87 8.21 -26.81
CA VAL A 23 20.58 9.06 -27.98
C VAL A 23 19.43 10.00 -27.60
N GLU A 24 19.70 11.30 -27.53
CA GLU A 24 18.67 12.30 -27.24
C GLU A 24 17.66 12.40 -28.40
N PRO A 25 16.36 12.53 -28.12
CA PRO A 25 15.29 12.54 -29.13
C PRO A 25 15.21 13.86 -29.95
N ARG A 26 16.31 14.63 -30.03
CA ARG A 26 16.38 15.90 -30.76
C ARG A 26 16.87 15.75 -32.20
N ASP A 27 17.49 14.61 -32.51
CA ASP A 27 18.17 14.36 -33.80
C ASP A 27 17.30 13.61 -34.81
N LEU A 28 16.09 13.21 -34.43
CA LEU A 28 15.10 12.61 -35.34
C LEU A 28 14.21 13.70 -35.95
N ARG A 29 14.76 14.53 -36.86
CA ARG A 29 13.94 15.32 -37.79
C ARG A 29 13.97 14.67 -39.17
N PRO A 30 12.84 14.15 -39.69
CA PRO A 30 12.76 13.81 -41.11
C PRO A 30 12.75 15.10 -41.93
N SER A 31 13.80 15.29 -42.73
CA SER A 31 14.06 16.45 -43.61
C SER A 31 13.22 16.47 -44.90
N PHE A 32 11.98 15.97 -44.86
CA PHE A 32 11.07 15.97 -46.01
C PHE A 32 9.62 16.20 -45.56
N LEU A 33 9.24 17.48 -45.46
CA LEU A 33 7.83 17.89 -45.52
C LEU A 33 7.73 18.98 -46.61
N PRO A 34 7.04 18.75 -47.73
CA PRO A 34 6.72 19.82 -48.65
C PRO A 34 5.79 20.81 -47.95
N ALA A 35 6.02 22.10 -48.17
CA ALA A 35 5.27 23.19 -47.54
C ALA A 35 3.77 23.05 -47.83
N ALA A 36 2.97 22.68 -46.81
CA ALA A 36 1.53 22.65 -46.90
C ALA A 36 0.98 24.09 -46.96
N SER A 37 0.46 24.48 -48.12
CA SER A 37 -0.17 25.77 -48.36
C SER A 37 -1.42 25.92 -47.49
N ASN A 38 -1.50 27.01 -46.74
CA ASN A 38 -2.59 27.30 -45.84
C ASN A 38 -3.79 27.87 -46.62
N ARG A 39 -4.68 27.03 -47.13
CA ARG A 39 -6.02 27.42 -47.60
C ARG A 39 -7.10 26.70 -46.76
N PRO A 40 -7.98 27.42 -46.07
CA PRO A 40 -9.04 26.81 -45.27
C PRO A 40 -10.24 26.48 -46.16
N GLY A 41 -10.63 25.21 -46.21
CA GLY A 41 -11.94 24.78 -46.74
C GLY A 41 -11.86 23.82 -47.92
N GLU A 42 -11.58 22.54 -47.65
CA GLU A 42 -12.01 21.37 -48.43
C GLU A 42 -11.63 20.12 -47.62
N LEU A 43 -12.62 19.35 -47.16
CA LEU A 43 -12.41 18.01 -46.61
C LEU A 43 -12.55 17.03 -47.78
N PRO A 44 -11.50 16.27 -48.18
CA PRO A 44 -11.67 15.27 -49.22
C PRO A 44 -12.51 14.11 -48.70
N GLU A 45 -13.44 13.71 -49.55
CA GLU A 45 -14.36 12.59 -49.48
C GLU A 45 -13.67 11.27 -49.09
N SER A 46 -14.36 10.45 -48.31
CA SER A 46 -13.83 9.26 -47.65
C SER A 46 -13.63 8.09 -48.62
N ASP A 47 -12.43 7.94 -49.16
CA ASP A 47 -11.99 6.67 -49.75
C ASP A 47 -11.53 5.70 -48.64
N PRO A 48 -11.83 4.39 -48.74
CA PRO A 48 -11.38 3.42 -47.75
C PRO A 48 -9.85 3.31 -47.76
N PRO A 49 -9.18 3.23 -46.60
CA PRO A 49 -7.73 3.33 -46.54
C PRO A 49 -7.08 2.12 -47.21
N GLY A 50 -6.25 2.38 -48.21
CA GLY A 50 -5.32 1.39 -48.77
C GLY A 50 -4.32 0.88 -47.72
N PRO A 51 -3.51 -0.14 -48.04
CA PRO A 51 -2.64 -0.85 -47.09
C PRO A 51 -1.62 0.06 -46.36
N HIS A 52 -1.35 1.26 -46.87
CA HIS A 52 -0.50 2.27 -46.23
C HIS A 52 -1.22 3.16 -45.21
N GLY A 53 -2.56 3.28 -45.26
CA GLY A 53 -3.36 4.07 -44.29
C GLY A 53 -3.50 3.40 -42.91
N PHE A 54 -3.35 2.07 -42.86
CA PHE A 54 -3.40 1.30 -41.62
C PHE A 54 -2.21 1.61 -40.69
N LEU A 55 -1.04 1.94 -41.26
CA LEU A 55 0.15 2.32 -40.50
C LEU A 55 0.00 3.73 -39.90
N PHE A 56 -0.54 4.70 -40.62
CA PHE A 56 -0.76 6.05 -40.09
C PHE A 56 -1.81 6.09 -38.97
N HIS A 57 -2.82 5.23 -39.01
CA HIS A 57 -3.79 5.10 -37.91
C HIS A 57 -3.15 4.46 -36.66
N GLN A 58 -2.24 3.49 -36.81
CA GLN A 58 -1.46 2.94 -35.68
C GLN A 58 -0.51 3.98 -35.08
N PHE A 59 0.16 4.81 -35.89
CA PHE A 59 1.03 5.89 -35.40
C PHE A 59 0.24 6.99 -34.67
N ALA A 60 -0.93 7.40 -35.18
CA ALA A 60 -1.77 8.42 -34.54
C ALA A 60 -2.46 7.94 -33.23
N VAL A 61 -2.65 6.63 -33.07
CA VAL A 61 -3.11 6.02 -31.81
C VAL A 61 -1.93 5.86 -30.83
N GLY A 62 -0.75 5.49 -31.33
CA GLY A 62 0.49 5.40 -30.53
C GLY A 62 0.91 6.74 -29.92
N ASP A 63 0.79 7.84 -30.67
CA ASP A 63 1.16 9.18 -30.23
C ASP A 63 0.21 9.72 -29.14
N ARG A 64 -1.09 9.39 -29.23
CA ARG A 64 -2.08 9.68 -28.16
C ARG A 64 -1.81 8.87 -26.89
N ALA A 65 -1.39 7.61 -27.01
CA ALA A 65 -1.01 6.77 -25.87
C ALA A 65 0.29 7.28 -25.20
N GLN A 66 1.27 7.74 -25.98
CA GLN A 66 2.51 8.30 -25.46
C GLN A 66 2.31 9.65 -24.75
N ARG A 67 1.47 10.54 -25.31
CA ARG A 67 1.17 11.86 -24.72
C ARG A 67 0.44 11.78 -23.38
N ASN A 68 -0.40 10.77 -23.18
CA ASN A 68 -1.08 10.51 -21.90
C ASN A 68 -0.17 9.85 -20.86
N ARG A 69 0.89 9.15 -21.29
CA ARG A 69 1.85 8.47 -20.41
C ARG A 69 2.59 9.46 -19.51
N GLY A 70 2.96 10.64 -20.01
CA GLY A 70 3.58 11.70 -19.21
C GLY A 70 2.65 12.28 -18.13
N ARG A 71 1.35 12.45 -18.43
CA ARG A 71 0.36 12.90 -17.43
C ARG A 71 0.08 11.82 -16.38
N LEU A 72 0.04 10.56 -16.80
CA LEU A 72 -0.13 9.42 -15.92
C LEU A 72 1.09 9.25 -14.99
N LEU A 73 2.31 9.36 -15.53
CA LEU A 73 3.55 9.29 -14.74
C LEU A 73 3.66 10.42 -13.73
N ARG A 74 3.23 11.65 -14.04
CA ARG A 74 3.17 12.76 -13.06
C ARG A 74 2.11 12.53 -11.98
N ARG A 75 0.95 11.95 -12.33
CA ARG A 75 -0.09 11.57 -11.36
C ARG A 75 0.36 10.42 -10.46
N LEU A 76 1.01 9.41 -11.02
CA LEU A 76 1.58 8.28 -10.28
C LEU A 76 2.76 8.70 -9.40
N GLY A 77 3.63 9.59 -9.90
CA GLY A 77 4.72 10.19 -9.14
C GLY A 77 4.21 11.04 -7.97
N GLY A 78 3.18 11.86 -8.20
CA GLY A 78 2.52 12.62 -7.15
C GLY A 78 1.80 11.74 -6.13
N PHE A 79 1.18 10.64 -6.55
CA PHE A 79 0.56 9.66 -5.66
C PHE A 79 1.61 8.97 -4.77
N ARG A 80 2.72 8.50 -5.37
CA ARG A 80 3.83 7.88 -4.63
C ARG A 80 4.51 8.85 -3.67
N ALA A 81 4.75 10.09 -4.09
CA ALA A 81 5.33 11.13 -3.23
C ALA A 81 4.39 11.48 -2.07
N ARG A 82 3.09 11.65 -2.34
CA ARG A 82 2.07 11.88 -1.29
C ARG A 82 1.97 10.70 -0.33
N GLN A 83 2.03 9.48 -0.83
CA GLN A 83 2.02 8.28 -0.01
C GLN A 83 3.26 8.20 0.90
N SER A 84 4.45 8.49 0.37
CA SER A 84 5.68 8.54 1.17
C SER A 84 5.67 9.66 2.22
N ALA A 85 5.09 10.82 1.89
CA ALA A 85 4.95 11.94 2.82
C ALA A 85 3.95 11.62 3.94
N LEU A 86 2.86 10.91 3.64
CA LEU A 86 1.92 10.40 4.65
C LEU A 86 2.59 9.42 5.61
N SER A 87 3.42 8.50 5.10
CA SER A 87 4.18 7.59 5.94
C SER A 87 5.16 8.32 6.87
N ALA A 88 5.87 9.34 6.37
CA ALA A 88 6.78 10.15 7.17
C ALA A 88 6.04 11.02 8.21
N ALA A 89 4.87 11.56 7.83
CA ALA A 89 4.02 12.36 8.72
C ALA A 89 3.42 11.55 9.88
N GLN A 90 3.35 10.22 9.77
CA GLN A 90 2.96 9.36 10.89
C GLN A 90 4.09 9.22 11.92
N ILE A 91 5.35 9.22 11.48
CA ILE A 91 6.52 9.01 12.34
C ILE A 91 6.84 10.28 13.15
N LEU A 92 6.65 11.47 12.56
CA LEU A 92 7.03 12.75 13.17
C LEU A 92 6.32 13.04 14.51
N PRO A 93 4.99 12.93 14.60
CA PRO A 93 4.26 13.12 15.86
C PRO A 93 4.67 12.09 16.92
N LEU A 94 5.02 10.86 16.52
CA LEU A 94 5.44 9.81 17.46
C LEU A 94 6.82 10.09 18.05
N ILE A 95 7.76 10.56 17.24
CA ILE A 95 9.09 10.98 17.71
C ILE A 95 8.98 12.21 18.61
N VAL A 96 8.13 13.18 18.24
CA VAL A 96 7.90 14.40 19.04
C VAL A 96 7.18 14.06 20.34
N PHE A 97 6.15 13.23 20.31
CA PHE A 97 5.42 12.73 21.48
C PHE A 97 6.35 11.99 22.44
N ARG A 98 7.17 11.05 21.94
CA ARG A 98 8.21 10.38 22.75
C ARG A 98 9.17 11.39 23.39
N ARG A 99 9.62 12.40 22.63
CA ARG A 99 10.55 13.42 23.15
C ARG A 99 9.91 14.37 24.16
N HIS A 100 8.64 14.70 24.00
CA HIS A 100 7.96 15.73 24.80
C HIS A 100 7.28 15.18 26.06
N ASP A 101 6.76 13.95 26.02
CA ASP A 101 5.95 13.38 27.10
C ASP A 101 6.71 12.48 28.10
N SER A 102 8.01 12.28 27.89
CA SER A 102 8.86 11.49 28.79
C SER A 102 9.09 12.12 30.18
N ALA A 103 8.79 13.41 30.37
CA ALA A 103 9.11 14.12 31.62
C ALA A 103 7.92 14.80 32.31
N ARG A 104 6.76 14.94 31.64
CA ARG A 104 5.65 15.78 32.12
C ARG A 104 4.30 15.06 32.26
N ALA A 105 4.09 13.94 31.56
CA ALA A 105 2.76 13.35 31.43
C ALA A 105 2.40 12.32 32.52
N GLY A 106 3.36 11.79 33.30
CA GLY A 106 3.08 10.77 34.32
C GLY A 106 2.42 9.49 33.79
N LEU A 107 2.31 9.35 32.46
CA LEU A 107 1.81 8.16 31.80
C LEU A 107 2.82 7.04 32.05
N PRO A 108 2.38 5.83 32.48
CA PRO A 108 3.30 4.76 32.78
C PRO A 108 4.11 4.43 31.52
N HIS A 109 5.40 4.77 31.54
CA HIS A 109 6.39 4.56 30.48
C HIS A 109 6.70 3.07 30.21
N SER A 110 5.76 2.18 30.53
CA SER A 110 6.02 0.76 30.76
C SER A 110 4.78 -0.12 30.57
N GLY A 111 3.72 0.39 29.94
CA GLY A 111 2.46 -0.36 29.75
C GLY A 111 2.16 -0.63 28.28
N LEU A 112 1.53 -1.78 27.99
CA LEU A 112 0.98 -2.13 26.66
C LEU A 112 0.07 -1.03 26.08
N TRP A 113 -0.51 -0.19 26.93
CA TRP A 113 -1.31 0.99 26.56
C TRP A 113 -0.58 1.99 25.66
N ALA A 114 0.74 2.12 25.80
CA ALA A 114 1.55 2.98 24.95
C ALA A 114 1.55 2.53 23.48
N LEU A 115 1.22 1.27 23.21
CA LEU A 115 1.06 0.72 21.87
C LEU A 115 -0.39 0.64 21.40
N ILE A 116 -1.32 0.30 22.31
CA ILE A 116 -2.73 0.12 21.97
C ILE A 116 -3.32 1.40 21.35
N LEU A 117 -3.02 2.56 21.93
CA LEU A 117 -3.57 3.83 21.45
C LEU A 117 -3.07 4.19 20.03
N PRO A 118 -1.75 4.21 19.75
CA PRO A 118 -1.25 4.44 18.39
C PRO A 118 -1.73 3.40 17.37
N TYR A 119 -1.78 2.12 17.73
CA TYR A 119 -2.28 1.06 16.82
C TYR A 119 -3.75 1.24 16.48
N THR A 120 -4.57 1.65 17.45
CA THR A 120 -5.98 1.98 17.21
C THR A 120 -6.10 3.17 16.28
N ALA A 121 -5.35 4.25 16.56
CA ALA A 121 -5.35 5.45 15.73
C ALA A 121 -4.94 5.18 14.28
N GLN A 122 -3.94 4.31 14.06
CA GLN A 122 -3.48 3.92 12.73
C GLN A 122 -4.51 3.05 11.99
N SER A 123 -5.24 2.20 12.70
CA SER A 123 -6.19 1.25 12.10
C SER A 123 -7.56 1.88 11.80
N LEU A 124 -7.92 2.96 12.49
CA LEU A 124 -9.23 3.61 12.37
C LEU A 124 -9.61 4.02 10.93
N PRO A 125 -8.75 4.66 10.12
CA PRO A 125 -9.14 5.11 8.79
C PRO A 125 -9.58 3.96 7.87
N VAL A 126 -8.86 2.84 7.90
CA VAL A 126 -9.18 1.65 7.11
C VAL A 126 -10.44 0.99 7.63
N ALA A 127 -10.59 0.88 8.96
CA ALA A 127 -11.80 0.35 9.58
C ALA A 127 -13.05 1.17 9.18
N ILE A 128 -12.97 2.50 9.28
CA ILE A 128 -14.07 3.40 8.91
C ILE A 128 -14.42 3.24 7.43
N LEU A 129 -13.43 3.17 6.54
CA LEU A 129 -13.67 2.98 5.11
C LEU A 129 -14.39 1.66 4.81
N LEU A 130 -13.94 0.56 5.43
CA LEU A 130 -14.54 -0.76 5.24
C LEU A 130 -15.96 -0.83 5.82
N PHE A 131 -16.18 -0.27 7.00
CA PHE A 131 -17.53 -0.19 7.57
C PHE A 131 -18.46 0.70 6.76
N ALA A 132 -17.98 1.85 6.27
CA ALA A 132 -18.76 2.74 5.42
C ALA A 132 -19.17 2.04 4.11
N ALA A 133 -18.24 1.34 3.47
CA ALA A 133 -18.52 0.55 2.27
C ALA A 133 -19.54 -0.55 2.54
N PHE A 134 -19.42 -1.26 3.67
CA PHE A 134 -20.37 -2.29 4.06
C PHE A 134 -21.76 -1.72 4.36
N PHE A 135 -21.87 -0.66 5.16
CA PHE A 135 -23.17 -0.06 5.48
C PHE A 135 -23.85 0.54 4.26
N ALA A 136 -23.09 1.09 3.31
CA ALA A 136 -23.63 1.58 2.04
C ALA A 136 -24.19 0.45 1.14
N SER A 137 -23.83 -0.82 1.40
CA SER A 137 -24.38 -1.98 0.70
C SER A 137 -25.69 -2.50 1.30
N LEU A 138 -26.07 -2.02 2.49
CA LEU A 138 -27.30 -2.44 3.15
C LEU A 138 -28.52 -1.69 2.57
N PRO A 139 -29.67 -2.35 2.43
CA PRO A 139 -30.91 -1.72 1.99
C PRO A 139 -31.35 -0.63 2.99
N ALA A 140 -31.74 0.54 2.48
CA ALA A 140 -32.22 1.67 3.29
C ALA A 140 -33.52 1.33 4.03
N GLU A 141 -34.32 0.42 3.46
CA GLU A 141 -35.58 -0.10 3.99
C GLU A 141 -35.39 -0.75 5.38
N LEU A 142 -34.19 -1.25 5.69
CA LEU A 142 -33.88 -1.86 6.98
C LEU A 142 -33.99 -0.86 8.15
N GLU A 143 -33.53 0.39 7.92
CA GLU A 143 -33.63 1.45 8.92
C GLU A 143 -35.05 2.01 8.99
N GLU A 144 -35.73 2.14 7.85
CA GLU A 144 -37.11 2.63 7.78
C GLU A 144 -38.09 1.69 8.48
N ALA A 145 -37.98 0.37 8.27
CA ALA A 145 -38.79 -0.63 8.96
C ALA A 145 -38.59 -0.56 10.49
N ALA A 146 -37.35 -0.46 10.96
CA ALA A 146 -37.07 -0.34 12.38
C ALA A 146 -37.64 0.94 13.00
N LYS A 147 -37.68 2.05 12.25
CA LYS A 147 -38.32 3.30 12.68
C LYS A 147 -39.84 3.16 12.76
N LEU A 148 -40.47 2.47 11.81
CA LEU A 148 -41.91 2.17 11.84
C LEU A 148 -42.27 1.28 13.04
N ASP A 149 -41.39 0.36 13.42
CA ASP A 149 -41.53 -0.48 14.62
C ASP A 149 -41.25 0.27 15.94
N GLY A 150 -41.00 1.59 15.90
CA GLY A 150 -40.73 2.41 17.07
C GLY A 150 -39.39 2.11 17.76
N VAL A 151 -38.45 1.47 17.07
CA VAL A 151 -37.13 1.13 17.63
C VAL A 151 -36.27 2.39 17.74
N ARG A 152 -35.80 2.68 18.96
CA ARG A 152 -34.86 3.80 19.20
C ARG A 152 -33.53 3.57 18.46
N THR A 153 -32.94 4.64 17.90
CA THR A 153 -31.68 4.58 17.12
C THR A 153 -30.56 3.81 17.81
N ALA A 154 -30.32 4.04 19.09
CA ALA A 154 -29.28 3.31 19.83
C ALA A 154 -29.56 1.79 19.87
N ARG A 155 -30.83 1.39 20.03
CA ARG A 155 -31.23 -0.01 20.04
C ARG A 155 -31.09 -0.64 18.64
N PHE A 156 -31.47 0.10 17.59
CA PHE A 156 -31.26 -0.32 16.21
C PHE A 156 -29.78 -0.61 15.92
N TYR A 157 -28.88 0.29 16.32
CA TYR A 157 -27.43 0.12 16.13
C TYR A 157 -26.90 -1.17 16.78
N PHE A 158 -27.14 -1.37 18.08
CA PHE A 158 -26.56 -2.50 18.80
C PHE A 158 -27.30 -3.84 18.58
N THR A 159 -28.60 -3.80 18.30
CA THR A 159 -29.44 -5.01 18.25
C THR A 159 -29.68 -5.52 16.83
N ILE A 160 -29.67 -4.62 15.84
CA ILE A 160 -30.01 -4.97 14.44
C ILE A 160 -28.80 -4.74 13.55
N LEU A 161 -28.27 -3.52 13.51
CA LEU A 161 -27.19 -3.15 12.59
C LEU A 161 -25.88 -3.89 12.89
N LEU A 162 -25.45 -3.93 14.16
CA LEU A 162 -24.19 -4.56 14.55
C LEU A 162 -24.17 -6.08 14.31
N PRO A 163 -25.22 -6.86 14.62
CA PRO A 163 -25.30 -8.28 14.24
C PRO A 163 -25.25 -8.51 12.72
N VAL A 164 -25.92 -7.67 11.93
CA VAL A 164 -25.86 -7.72 10.46
C VAL A 164 -24.46 -7.39 9.95
N ALA A 165 -23.74 -6.51 10.65
CA ALA A 165 -22.37 -6.13 10.33
C ALA A 165 -21.28 -7.08 10.86
N ARG A 166 -21.63 -8.18 11.54
CA ARG A 166 -20.66 -9.21 11.98
C ARG A 166 -19.62 -9.61 10.93
N PRO A 167 -19.96 -9.90 9.65
CA PRO A 167 -18.95 -10.23 8.64
C PRO A 167 -17.96 -9.09 8.38
N ALA A 168 -18.41 -7.83 8.42
CA ALA A 168 -17.53 -6.67 8.30
C ALA A 168 -16.65 -6.50 9.53
N VAL A 169 -17.19 -6.67 10.74
CA VAL A 169 -16.42 -6.62 12.00
C VAL A 169 -15.31 -7.65 12.00
N VAL A 170 -15.59 -8.89 11.59
CA VAL A 170 -14.59 -9.95 11.48
C VAL A 170 -13.52 -9.58 10.45
N THR A 171 -13.90 -9.05 9.30
CA THR A 171 -12.95 -8.64 8.25
C THR A 171 -12.00 -7.55 8.74
N VAL A 172 -12.54 -6.48 9.33
CA VAL A 172 -11.76 -5.39 9.90
C VAL A 172 -10.84 -5.92 11.00
N GLY A 173 -11.37 -6.75 11.91
CA GLY A 173 -10.59 -7.34 13.00
C GLY A 173 -9.43 -8.19 12.51
N VAL A 174 -9.62 -9.00 11.47
CA VAL A 174 -8.56 -9.83 10.87
C VAL A 174 -7.51 -8.96 10.20
N ILE A 175 -7.91 -7.97 9.39
CA ILE A 175 -6.98 -7.05 8.72
C ILE A 175 -6.17 -6.27 9.75
N THR A 176 -6.81 -5.73 10.79
CA THR A 176 -6.14 -5.03 11.88
C THR A 176 -5.20 -5.96 12.64
N CYS A 177 -5.62 -7.18 12.98
CA CYS A 177 -4.78 -8.16 13.67
C CYS A 177 -3.52 -8.50 12.87
N LEU A 178 -3.67 -8.80 11.57
CA LEU A 178 -2.54 -9.09 10.69
C LEU A 178 -1.60 -7.90 10.58
N ASN A 179 -2.13 -6.67 10.47
CA ASN A 179 -1.30 -5.48 10.40
C ASN A 179 -0.55 -5.22 11.71
N THR A 180 -1.24 -5.28 12.86
CA THR A 180 -0.63 -5.06 14.18
C THR A 180 0.38 -6.15 14.53
N TRP A 181 0.14 -7.41 14.13
CA TRP A 181 1.08 -8.51 14.37
C TRP A 181 2.41 -8.30 13.63
N ASN A 182 2.36 -7.79 12.40
CA ASN A 182 3.55 -7.54 11.58
C ASN A 182 4.16 -6.14 11.82
N GLU A 183 3.61 -5.38 12.76
CA GLU A 183 4.09 -4.05 13.07
C GLU A 183 5.33 -4.11 13.97
N PHE A 184 6.40 -3.43 13.56
CA PHE A 184 7.66 -3.39 14.31
C PHE A 184 8.12 -1.97 14.68
N LEU A 185 7.76 -0.95 13.90
CA LEU A 185 8.28 0.40 14.04
C LEU A 185 7.73 1.08 15.29
N MET A 186 6.42 1.01 15.53
CA MET A 186 5.78 1.56 16.72
C MET A 186 6.27 0.83 17.97
N ALA A 187 6.32 -0.51 17.92
CA ALA A 187 6.83 -1.32 19.01
C ALA A 187 8.27 -0.94 19.39
N MET A 188 9.15 -0.78 18.40
CA MET A 188 10.54 -0.36 18.61
C MET A 188 10.66 1.08 19.14
N LEU A 189 9.78 1.99 18.71
CA LEU A 189 9.79 3.38 19.15
C LEU A 189 9.22 3.59 20.55
N PHE A 190 8.24 2.79 20.99
CA PHE A 190 7.53 3.02 22.26
C PHE A 190 7.94 2.05 23.37
N ILE A 191 8.30 0.81 23.06
CA ILE A 191 8.75 -0.15 24.08
C ILE A 191 10.25 -0.02 24.30
N VAL A 192 10.63 0.31 25.53
CA VAL A 192 12.04 0.37 25.96
C VAL A 192 12.45 -0.91 26.70
N ASP A 193 11.57 -1.46 27.53
CA ASP A 193 11.84 -2.67 28.32
C ASP A 193 11.97 -3.91 27.42
N PRO A 194 13.11 -4.62 27.44
CA PRO A 194 13.30 -5.88 26.71
C PRO A 194 12.23 -6.93 27.00
N GLY A 195 11.71 -7.00 28.23
CA GLY A 195 10.70 -7.99 28.63
C GLY A 195 9.32 -7.76 28.03
N MET A 196 9.08 -6.56 27.48
CA MET A 196 7.80 -6.15 26.92
C MET A 196 7.83 -6.06 25.38
N LYS A 197 8.96 -6.39 24.75
CA LYS A 197 9.11 -6.32 23.28
C LYS A 197 8.13 -7.26 22.60
N THR A 198 7.52 -6.79 21.52
CA THR A 198 6.70 -7.64 20.65
C THR A 198 7.56 -8.72 20.00
N LEU A 199 6.95 -9.83 19.62
CA LEU A 199 7.64 -10.96 18.98
C LEU A 199 8.51 -10.53 17.78
N PRO A 200 8.04 -9.69 16.84
CA PRO A 200 8.86 -9.23 15.71
C PRO A 200 10.05 -8.36 16.15
N VAL A 201 9.87 -7.47 17.14
CA VAL A 201 10.97 -6.62 17.64
C VAL A 201 11.99 -7.44 18.43
N GLY A 202 11.53 -8.45 19.17
CA GLY A 202 12.40 -9.42 19.83
C GLY A 202 13.24 -10.21 18.82
N MET A 203 12.69 -10.53 17.66
CA MET A 203 13.42 -11.22 16.58
C MET A 203 14.58 -10.40 16.04
N ILE A 204 14.42 -9.07 15.90
CA ILE A 204 15.52 -8.19 15.47
C ILE A 204 16.67 -8.24 16.48
N ALA A 205 16.36 -8.25 17.79
CA ALA A 205 17.39 -8.39 18.82
C ALA A 205 18.02 -9.80 18.82
N PHE A 206 17.23 -10.83 18.53
CA PHE A 206 17.70 -12.21 18.40
C PHE A 206 18.66 -12.37 17.21
N GLU A 207 18.34 -11.78 16.05
CA GLU A 207 19.20 -11.67 14.87
C GLU A 207 20.56 -11.06 15.22
N GLN A 208 20.56 -9.91 15.89
CA GLN A 208 21.79 -9.23 16.28
C GLN A 208 22.68 -10.08 17.20
N ALA A 209 22.08 -10.90 18.07
CA ALA A 209 22.81 -11.79 18.97
C ALA A 209 23.31 -13.08 18.27
N HIS A 210 22.64 -13.55 17.23
CA HIS A 210 22.88 -14.85 16.58
C HIS A 210 23.30 -14.69 15.10
N ASN A 211 23.98 -13.59 14.74
CA ASN A 211 24.38 -13.19 13.38
C ASN A 211 25.08 -14.26 12.50
N THR A 212 25.47 -15.41 13.07
CA THR A 212 26.10 -16.55 12.36
C THR A 212 25.32 -17.86 12.46
N ASP A 213 24.27 -17.93 13.28
CA ASP A 213 23.43 -19.12 13.46
C ASP A 213 22.15 -19.00 12.60
N TYR A 214 22.33 -19.18 11.29
CA TYR A 214 21.22 -19.18 10.34
C TYR A 214 20.12 -20.21 10.65
N PRO A 215 20.43 -21.45 11.09
CA PRO A 215 19.41 -22.41 11.49
C PRO A 215 18.49 -21.87 12.60
N ALA A 216 19.05 -21.28 13.66
CA ALA A 216 18.25 -20.70 14.74
C ALA A 216 17.42 -19.49 14.25
N LEU A 217 17.97 -18.65 13.38
CA LEU A 217 17.25 -17.52 12.81
C LEU A 217 16.06 -17.94 11.94
N LEU A 218 16.24 -18.91 11.06
CA LEU A 218 15.17 -19.43 10.22
C LEU A 218 14.08 -20.11 11.05
N ALA A 219 14.45 -20.83 12.11
CA ALA A 219 13.49 -21.41 13.05
C ALA A 219 12.65 -20.31 13.73
N GLY A 220 13.29 -19.24 14.22
CA GLY A 220 12.61 -18.09 14.81
C GLY A 220 11.64 -17.40 13.84
N LEU A 221 12.08 -17.11 12.62
CA LEU A 221 11.23 -16.50 11.57
C LEU A 221 10.03 -17.37 11.21
N SER A 222 10.22 -18.69 11.14
CA SER A 222 9.14 -19.64 10.86
C SER A 222 8.08 -19.61 11.96
N LEU A 223 8.50 -19.60 13.23
CA LEU A 223 7.60 -19.56 14.39
C LEU A 223 6.79 -18.26 14.45
N ILE A 224 7.40 -17.11 14.13
CA ILE A 224 6.72 -15.81 14.08
C ILE A 224 5.65 -15.76 13.00
N SER A 225 5.84 -16.51 11.90
CA SER A 225 4.91 -16.56 10.77
C SER A 225 3.69 -17.44 11.02
N VAL A 226 3.78 -18.42 11.95
CA VAL A 226 2.70 -19.39 12.23
C VAL A 226 1.37 -18.72 12.61
N PRO A 227 1.31 -17.76 13.56
CA PRO A 227 0.04 -17.16 13.97
C PRO A 227 -0.65 -16.41 12.82
N THR A 228 0.13 -15.69 12.01
CA THR A 228 -0.37 -14.97 10.82
C THR A 228 -0.99 -15.94 9.81
N LEU A 229 -0.31 -17.06 9.54
CA LEU A 229 -0.79 -18.09 8.63
C LEU A 229 -2.08 -18.76 9.16
N LEU A 230 -2.14 -19.00 10.47
CA LEU A 230 -3.31 -19.62 11.11
C LEU A 230 -4.54 -18.70 11.06
N VAL A 231 -4.37 -17.41 11.37
CA VAL A 231 -5.43 -16.41 11.22
C VAL A 231 -5.89 -16.34 9.77
N TYR A 232 -4.97 -16.28 8.81
CA TYR A 232 -5.33 -16.26 7.39
C TYR A 232 -6.08 -17.53 6.97
N ALA A 233 -5.61 -18.71 7.34
CA ALA A 233 -6.24 -19.98 6.99
C ALA A 233 -7.69 -20.09 7.50
N ILE A 234 -7.97 -19.59 8.71
CA ILE A 234 -9.30 -19.61 9.32
C ILE A 234 -10.23 -18.57 8.69
N PHE A 235 -9.71 -17.38 8.35
CA PHE A 235 -10.53 -16.22 7.98
C PHE A 235 -10.45 -15.80 6.50
N ASN A 236 -9.77 -16.54 5.63
CA ASN A 236 -9.57 -16.18 4.23
C ASN A 236 -10.87 -15.85 3.48
N LYS A 237 -11.95 -16.62 3.68
CA LYS A 237 -13.24 -16.43 3.01
C LYS A 237 -13.90 -15.12 3.43
N GLN A 238 -13.79 -14.76 4.71
CA GLN A 238 -14.37 -13.55 5.28
C GLN A 238 -13.60 -12.33 4.79
N VAL A 239 -12.27 -12.38 4.79
CA VAL A 239 -11.41 -11.31 4.27
C VAL A 239 -11.72 -11.03 2.79
N ILE A 240 -11.80 -12.06 1.96
CA ILE A 240 -12.13 -11.90 0.53
C ILE A 240 -13.52 -11.27 0.36
N ARG A 241 -14.54 -11.76 1.07
CA ARG A 241 -15.91 -11.22 0.98
C ARG A 241 -15.98 -9.76 1.42
N GLY A 242 -15.32 -9.39 2.52
CA GLY A 242 -15.39 -8.03 3.05
C GLY A 242 -14.64 -7.00 2.19
N VAL A 243 -13.51 -7.37 1.58
CA VAL A 243 -12.81 -6.49 0.64
C VAL A 243 -13.60 -6.33 -0.66
N MET A 244 -14.19 -7.41 -1.18
CA MET A 244 -14.95 -7.37 -2.43
C MET A 244 -16.29 -6.65 -2.31
N ALA A 245 -16.97 -6.71 -1.15
CA ALA A 245 -18.22 -6.00 -0.91
C ALA A 245 -18.08 -4.47 -1.05
N GLY A 246 -16.90 -3.90 -0.81
CA GLY A 246 -16.62 -2.48 -1.04
C GLY A 246 -16.16 -2.13 -2.46
N ALA A 247 -15.80 -3.13 -3.28
CA ALA A 247 -15.26 -2.93 -4.63
C ALA A 247 -16.31 -3.05 -5.75
N VAL A 248 -17.45 -3.69 -5.48
CA VAL A 248 -18.52 -3.85 -6.47
C VAL A 248 -19.52 -2.71 -6.34
N LYS A 249 -19.45 -1.78 -7.29
CA LYS A 249 -20.53 -0.86 -7.66
C LYS A 249 -20.68 -0.89 -9.16
#